data_AF-A0A7C5UZ16-F1
#
_entry.id   AF-A0A7C5UZ16-F1
#
_cell.length_a   1.000
_cell.length_b   1.000
_cell.length_c   1.000
_cell.angle_alpha   90.00
_cell.angle_beta   90.00
_cell.angle_gamma   90.00
#
_symmetry.space_group_name_H-M   'P 1'
#
loop_
_entity.id
_entity.type
_entity.pdbx_description
1 polymer ?
#
loop_
_entity_poly.entity_id
_entity_poly.type
_entity_poly.pdbx_seq_one_letter_code
_entity_poly.pdbx_strand_id
1 'polypeptide(L)'
;MDLINEFHGDHQRVVDALFALRQAIASRDVPRVRQILSEAEDLIGPHFKFEELYLDPALEPFLGEAYGKRLLNEHDGIFRSVRKIAELARSDSWDDVQYQSAMANLELIYEHPISCDGLSLWIERLPQSERARLLNQMIEVRKQGTKLSEYYRERMAA
;
A
#
# COMPACT_ATOMS: atom_id res chain seq x y z
N MET A 1 -8.37 -9.53 18.27
CA MET A 1 -7.99 -9.10 16.91
C MET A 1 -7.77 -10.33 16.08
N ASP A 2 -8.23 -10.32 14.84
CA ASP A 2 -8.10 -11.41 13.87
C ASP A 2 -7.40 -10.87 12.62
N LEU A 3 -6.62 -11.70 11.94
CA LEU A 3 -5.78 -11.30 10.79
C LEU A 3 -6.60 -10.60 9.71
N ILE A 4 -7.77 -11.14 9.35
CA ILE A 4 -8.60 -10.61 8.28
C ILE A 4 -9.13 -9.22 8.65
N ASN A 5 -9.55 -9.03 9.89
CA ASN A 5 -10.04 -7.73 10.36
C ASN A 5 -8.91 -6.66 10.37
N GLU A 6 -7.69 -7.04 10.75
CA GLU A 6 -6.54 -6.13 10.72
C GLU A 6 -6.14 -5.76 9.28
N PHE A 7 -6.14 -6.76 8.38
CA PHE A 7 -5.83 -6.60 6.97
C PHE A 7 -6.85 -5.69 6.26
N HIS A 8 -8.14 -5.99 6.45
CA HIS A 8 -9.23 -5.16 5.95
C HIS A 8 -9.20 -3.74 6.54
N GLY A 9 -8.86 -3.62 7.82
CA GLY A 9 -8.71 -2.34 8.49
C GLY A 9 -7.61 -1.45 7.88
N ASP A 10 -6.48 -2.05 7.47
CA ASP A 10 -5.43 -1.32 6.75
C ASP A 10 -5.95 -0.84 5.39
N HIS A 11 -6.60 -1.70 4.61
CA HIS A 11 -7.15 -1.33 3.31
C HIS A 11 -8.19 -0.23 3.38
N GLN A 12 -9.10 -0.28 4.36
CA GLN A 12 -10.08 0.79 4.57
C GLN A 12 -9.36 2.13 4.81
N ARG A 13 -8.31 2.15 5.64
CA ARG A 13 -7.53 3.37 5.90
C ARG A 13 -6.77 3.84 4.68
N VAL A 14 -6.26 2.93 3.84
CA VAL A 14 -5.64 3.27 2.55
C VAL A 14 -6.66 3.91 1.61
N VAL A 15 -7.86 3.33 1.48
CA VAL A 15 -8.94 3.89 0.65
C VAL A 15 -9.36 5.29 1.14
N ASP A 16 -9.49 5.47 2.45
CA ASP A 16 -9.79 6.78 3.04
C ASP A 16 -8.70 7.81 2.71
N ALA A 17 -7.43 7.41 2.81
CA ALA A 17 -6.29 8.26 2.45
C ALA A 17 -6.27 8.60 0.95
N LEU A 18 -6.59 7.64 0.07
CA LEU A 18 -6.69 7.88 -1.37
C LEU A 18 -7.82 8.86 -1.71
N PHE A 19 -8.96 8.77 -1.02
CA PHE A 19 -10.06 9.71 -1.19
C PHE A 19 -9.68 11.12 -0.74
N ALA A 20 -9.05 11.25 0.43
CA ALA A 20 -8.54 12.53 0.93
C ALA A 20 -7.47 13.11 -0.01
N LEU A 21 -6.58 12.28 -0.53
CA LEU A 21 -5.54 12.68 -1.47
C LEU A 21 -6.15 13.18 -2.79
N ARG A 22 -7.19 12.51 -3.30
CA ARG A 22 -7.95 12.96 -4.48
C ARG A 22 -8.50 14.37 -4.29
N GLN A 23 -9.12 14.63 -3.14
CA GLN A 23 -9.68 15.95 -2.82
C GLN A 23 -8.60 17.03 -2.72
N ALA A 24 -7.47 16.72 -2.09
CA ALA A 24 -6.34 17.63 -1.98
C ALA A 24 -5.73 17.97 -3.35
N ILE A 25 -5.56 16.95 -4.22
CA ILE A 25 -5.09 17.16 -5.59
C ILE A 25 -6.09 17.98 -6.40
N ALA A 26 -7.39 17.67 -6.32
CA ALA A 26 -8.46 18.38 -7.02
C ALA A 26 -8.53 19.88 -6.66
N SER A 27 -8.24 20.21 -5.40
CA SER A 27 -8.18 21.59 -4.91
C SER A 27 -6.80 22.24 -5.07
N ARG A 28 -5.80 21.52 -5.60
CA ARG A 28 -4.39 21.93 -5.70
C ARG A 28 -3.78 22.34 -4.35
N ASP A 29 -4.25 21.73 -3.27
CA ASP A 29 -3.71 21.93 -1.93
C ASP A 29 -2.44 21.10 -1.74
N VAL A 30 -1.32 21.62 -2.26
CA VAL A 30 -0.02 20.94 -2.21
C VAL A 30 0.45 20.68 -0.76
N PRO A 31 0.30 21.61 0.21
CA PRO A 31 0.57 21.32 1.61
C PRO A 31 -0.21 20.11 2.14
N ARG A 32 -1.52 20.02 1.84
CA ARG A 32 -2.34 18.87 2.27
C ARG A 32 -1.94 17.57 1.58
N VAL A 33 -1.58 17.61 0.29
CA VAL A 33 -1.00 16.45 -0.42
C VAL A 33 0.23 15.93 0.31
N ARG A 34 1.19 16.81 0.65
CA ARG A 34 2.41 16.41 1.37
C ARG A 34 2.10 15.77 2.72
N GLN A 35 1.16 16.34 3.46
CA GLN A 35 0.74 15.82 4.75
C GLN A 35 0.18 14.40 4.62
N ILE A 36 -0.78 14.18 3.71
CA ILE A 36 -1.41 12.87 3.52
C ILE A 36 -0.38 11.81 3.11
N LEU A 37 0.52 12.15 2.17
CA LEU A 37 1.60 11.25 1.76
C LEU A 37 2.51 10.89 2.94
N SER A 38 2.87 11.87 3.78
CA SER A 38 3.71 11.63 4.96
C SER A 38 3.01 10.77 6.01
N GLU A 39 1.70 10.95 6.22
CA GLU A 39 0.90 10.16 7.16
C GLU A 39 0.72 8.72 6.69
N ALA A 40 0.67 8.50 5.36
CA ALA A 40 0.49 7.17 4.77
C ALA A 40 1.76 6.29 4.84
N GLU A 41 2.96 6.89 4.92
CA GLU A 41 4.23 6.15 4.96
C GLU A 41 4.26 5.06 6.05
N ASP A 42 3.77 5.40 7.24
CA ASP A 42 3.80 4.51 8.42
C ASP A 42 2.74 3.41 8.37
N LEU A 43 1.71 3.58 7.53
CA LEU A 43 0.66 2.57 7.30
C LEU A 43 1.08 1.60 6.19
N ILE A 44 1.44 2.14 5.02
CA ILE A 44 1.61 1.34 3.80
C ILE A 44 2.94 0.57 3.83
N GLY A 45 4.00 1.15 4.40
CA GLY A 45 5.31 0.50 4.46
C GLY A 45 5.28 -0.86 5.17
N PRO A 46 4.78 -0.94 6.42
CA PRO A 46 4.65 -2.21 7.11
C PRO A 46 3.62 -3.15 6.46
N HIS A 47 2.59 -2.61 5.82
CA HIS A 47 1.57 -3.40 5.13
C HIS A 47 2.17 -4.17 3.94
N PHE A 48 2.79 -3.48 2.99
CA PHE A 48 3.47 -4.14 1.85
C PHE A 48 4.58 -5.08 2.32
N LYS A 49 5.34 -4.69 3.34
CA LYS A 49 6.39 -5.55 3.90
C LYS A 49 5.84 -6.85 4.48
N PHE A 50 4.69 -6.79 5.14
CA PHE A 50 4.01 -7.98 5.63
C PHE A 50 3.50 -8.85 4.47
N GLU A 51 2.86 -8.24 3.48
CA GLU A 51 2.29 -8.96 2.34
C GLU A 51 3.37 -9.74 1.58
N GLU A 52 4.40 -9.03 1.13
CA GLU A 52 5.42 -9.60 0.25
C GLU A 52 6.30 -10.65 0.96
N LEU A 53 6.61 -10.45 2.25
CA LEU A 53 7.49 -11.37 2.99
C LEU A 53 6.76 -12.59 3.56
N TYR A 54 5.45 -12.47 3.83
CA TYR A 54 4.74 -13.46 4.64
C TYR A 54 3.39 -13.87 4.07
N LEU A 55 2.53 -12.92 3.68
CA LEU A 55 1.18 -13.25 3.22
C LEU A 55 1.21 -13.94 1.85
N ASP A 56 1.82 -13.30 0.85
CA ASP A 56 1.83 -13.79 -0.53
C ASP A 56 2.47 -15.18 -0.63
N PRO A 57 3.63 -15.45 0.02
CA PRO A 57 4.18 -16.81 0.06
C PRO A 57 3.25 -17.83 0.74
N ALA A 58 2.50 -17.43 1.76
CA ALA A 58 1.55 -18.32 2.43
C ALA A 58 0.31 -18.62 1.56
N LEU A 59 -0.04 -17.74 0.63
CA LEU A 59 -1.15 -17.91 -0.31
C LEU A 59 -0.74 -18.55 -1.64
N GLU A 60 0.56 -18.64 -1.94
CA GLU A 60 1.09 -19.25 -3.17
C GLU A 60 0.53 -20.65 -3.46
N PRO A 61 0.33 -21.57 -2.49
CA PRO A 61 -0.26 -22.88 -2.78
C PRO A 61 -1.68 -22.83 -3.37
N PHE A 62 -2.41 -21.73 -3.17
CA PHE A 62 -3.75 -21.54 -3.72
C PHE A 62 -3.75 -20.74 -5.03
N LEU A 63 -2.85 -19.76 -5.14
CA LEU A 63 -2.86 -18.74 -6.20
C LEU A 63 -1.80 -18.97 -7.29
N GLY A 64 -0.76 -19.74 -6.96
CA GLY A 64 0.40 -19.99 -7.80
C GLY A 64 1.40 -18.82 -7.82
N GLU A 65 2.65 -19.15 -8.14
CA GLU A 65 3.77 -18.20 -8.19
C GLU A 65 3.51 -16.99 -9.11
N ALA A 66 2.82 -17.20 -10.23
CA ALA A 66 2.51 -16.14 -11.18
C ALA A 66 1.63 -15.04 -10.57
N TYR A 67 0.77 -15.39 -9.61
CA TYR A 67 -0.07 -14.42 -8.91
C TYR A 67 0.76 -13.57 -7.95
N GLY A 68 1.66 -14.18 -7.17
CA GLY A 68 2.58 -13.42 -6.30
C GLY A 68 3.46 -12.44 -7.09
N LYS A 69 3.99 -12.86 -8.25
CA LYS A 69 4.73 -11.96 -9.16
C LYS A 69 3.87 -10.80 -9.68
N ARG A 70 2.58 -11.03 -9.91
CA ARG A 70 1.66 -9.98 -10.32
C ARG A 70 1.48 -8.96 -9.20
N LEU A 71 1.23 -9.39 -7.96
CA LEU A 71 1.11 -8.49 -6.80
C LEU A 71 2.36 -7.63 -6.61
N LEU A 72 3.55 -8.24 -6.68
CA LEU A 72 4.82 -7.51 -6.61
C LEU A 72 4.94 -6.43 -7.69
N ASN A 73 4.51 -6.72 -8.93
CA ASN A 73 4.50 -5.74 -10.01
C ASN A 73 3.48 -4.61 -9.80
N GLU A 74 2.34 -4.91 -9.17
CA GLU A 74 1.34 -3.90 -8.77
C GLU A 74 1.94 -2.98 -7.69
N HIS A 75 2.60 -3.54 -6.66
CA HIS A 75 3.30 -2.75 -5.63
C HIS A 75 4.37 -1.85 -6.24
N ASP A 76 5.17 -2.36 -7.19
CA ASP A 76 6.14 -1.56 -7.93
C ASP A 76 5.49 -0.37 -8.66
N GLY A 77 4.31 -0.57 -9.23
CA GLY A 77 3.51 0.50 -9.83
C GLY A 77 3.13 1.57 -8.81
N ILE A 78 2.67 1.15 -7.64
CA ILE A 78 2.25 2.05 -6.55
C ILE A 78 3.45 2.84 -6.02
N PHE A 79 4.60 2.20 -5.78
CA PHE A 79 5.82 2.90 -5.37
C PHE A 79 6.21 4.00 -6.35
N ARG A 80 6.17 3.72 -7.65
CA ARG A 80 6.47 4.72 -8.69
C ARG A 80 5.46 5.87 -8.67
N SER A 81 4.17 5.56 -8.61
CA SER A 81 3.10 6.56 -8.61
C SER A 81 3.13 7.45 -7.38
N VAL A 82 3.24 6.88 -6.18
CA VAL A 82 3.35 7.63 -4.92
C VAL A 82 4.57 8.53 -4.93
N ARG A 83 5.74 8.00 -5.35
CA ARG A 83 6.96 8.80 -5.47
C ARG A 83 6.80 9.95 -6.45
N LYS A 84 6.13 9.73 -7.59
CA LYS A 84 5.90 10.79 -8.57
C LYS A 84 5.03 11.91 -8.01
N ILE A 85 3.96 11.57 -7.28
CA ILE A 85 3.11 12.57 -6.60
C ILE A 85 3.93 13.32 -5.54
N ALA A 86 4.74 12.62 -4.74
CA ALA A 86 5.61 13.23 -3.74
C ALA A 86 6.65 14.18 -4.36
N GLU A 87 7.22 13.83 -5.52
CA GLU A 87 8.15 14.69 -6.26
C GLU A 87 7.46 15.96 -6.77
N LEU A 88 6.24 15.84 -7.32
CA LEU A 88 5.43 17.01 -7.72
C LEU A 88 5.09 17.89 -6.53
N ALA A 89 4.80 17.29 -5.37
CA ALA A 89 4.45 18.01 -4.15
C ALA A 89 5.62 18.77 -3.50
N ARG A 90 6.83 18.72 -4.07
CA ARG A 90 7.97 19.57 -3.65
C ARG A 90 7.81 21.01 -4.11
N SER A 91 7.01 21.27 -5.14
CA SER A 91 6.64 22.64 -5.54
C SER A 91 5.71 23.27 -4.50
N ASP A 92 5.68 24.61 -4.44
CA ASP A 92 4.77 25.33 -3.54
C ASP A 92 3.34 25.42 -4.09
N SER A 93 3.19 25.30 -5.42
CA SER A 93 1.92 25.32 -6.13
C SER A 93 1.99 24.44 -7.37
N TRP A 94 0.83 24.04 -7.90
CA TRP A 94 0.74 23.27 -9.13
C TRP A 94 0.10 24.03 -10.28
N ASP A 95 0.78 24.00 -11.42
CA ASP A 95 0.16 24.32 -12.71
C ASP A 95 -0.74 23.16 -13.19
N ASP A 96 -1.37 23.35 -14.35
CA ASP A 96 -2.29 22.37 -14.92
C ASP A 96 -1.59 21.05 -15.27
N VAL A 97 -0.33 21.10 -15.70
CA VAL A 97 0.44 19.91 -16.09
C VAL A 97 0.77 19.06 -14.86
N GLN A 98 1.24 19.71 -13.80
CA GLN A 98 1.53 19.05 -12.52
C GLN A 98 0.25 18.47 -11.90
N TYR A 99 -0.84 19.23 -11.93
CA TYR A 99 -2.16 18.76 -11.47
C TYR A 99 -2.62 17.50 -12.22
N GLN A 100 -2.60 17.51 -13.56
CA GLN A 100 -3.00 16.36 -14.36
C GLN A 100 -2.08 15.16 -14.14
N SER A 101 -0.77 15.41 -13.99
CA SER A 101 0.19 14.35 -13.68
C SER A 101 -0.06 13.72 -12.31
N ALA A 102 -0.37 14.51 -11.29
CA ALA A 102 -0.68 14.01 -9.96
C ALA A 102 -1.98 13.17 -9.96
N MET A 103 -3.03 13.63 -10.63
CA MET A 103 -4.28 12.87 -10.79
C MET A 103 -4.07 11.54 -11.52
N ALA A 104 -3.34 11.55 -12.63
CA ALA A 104 -3.06 10.35 -13.41
C ALA A 104 -2.27 9.30 -12.59
N ASN A 105 -1.29 9.73 -11.78
CA ASN A 105 -0.57 8.80 -10.90
C ASN A 105 -1.45 8.26 -9.78
N LEU A 106 -2.36 9.09 -9.23
CA LEU A 106 -3.31 8.64 -8.21
C LEU A 106 -4.27 7.59 -8.77
N GLU A 107 -4.72 7.75 -10.01
CA GLU A 107 -5.65 6.82 -10.68
C GLU A 107 -5.08 5.41 -10.85
N LEU A 108 -3.75 5.28 -10.95
CA LEU A 108 -3.06 3.99 -11.04
C LEU A 108 -3.05 3.20 -9.71
N ILE A 109 -3.48 3.80 -8.59
CA ILE A 109 -3.37 3.18 -7.26
C ILE A 109 -4.73 2.61 -6.79
N TYR A 110 -5.86 3.16 -7.23
CA TYR A 110 -7.18 2.88 -6.63
C TYR A 110 -7.62 1.41 -6.64
N GLU A 111 -7.28 0.67 -7.68
CA GLU A 111 -7.77 -0.71 -7.83
C GLU A 111 -7.12 -1.65 -6.82
N HIS A 112 -5.83 -1.46 -6.54
CA HIS A 112 -5.04 -2.41 -5.77
C HIS A 112 -5.56 -2.68 -4.35
N PRO A 113 -5.85 -1.68 -3.48
CA PRO A 113 -6.35 -2.00 -2.13
C PRO A 113 -7.69 -2.74 -2.15
N ILE A 114 -8.50 -2.59 -3.23
CA ILE A 114 -9.78 -3.29 -3.37
C ILE A 114 -9.55 -4.73 -3.82
N SER A 115 -8.70 -4.95 -4.83
CA SER A 115 -8.39 -6.30 -5.30
C SER A 115 -7.61 -7.11 -4.26
N CYS A 116 -6.67 -6.47 -3.55
CA CYS A 116 -5.88 -7.09 -2.51
C CYS A 116 -6.73 -7.47 -1.30
N ASP A 117 -7.72 -6.66 -0.91
CA ASP A 117 -8.66 -7.03 0.17
C ASP A 117 -9.42 -8.33 -0.14
N GLY A 118 -9.65 -8.62 -1.42
CA GLY A 118 -10.22 -9.89 -1.88
C GLY A 118 -9.41 -11.14 -1.52
N LEU A 119 -8.13 -10.99 -1.16
CA LEU A 119 -7.29 -12.08 -0.63
C LEU A 119 -7.79 -12.60 0.71
N SER A 120 -8.60 -11.83 1.44
CA SER A 120 -9.29 -12.29 2.67
C SER A 120 -10.02 -13.62 2.46
N LEU A 121 -10.64 -13.83 1.30
CA LEU A 121 -11.33 -15.08 0.94
C LEU A 121 -10.39 -16.30 0.88
N TRP A 122 -9.12 -16.09 0.55
CA TRP A 122 -8.07 -17.11 0.56
C TRP A 122 -7.45 -17.28 1.94
N ILE A 123 -7.23 -16.17 2.65
CA ILE A 123 -6.78 -16.18 4.04
C ILE A 123 -7.73 -17.01 4.91
N GLU A 124 -9.04 -16.93 4.69
CA GLU A 124 -10.05 -17.74 5.39
C GLU A 124 -9.86 -19.26 5.25
N ARG A 125 -9.18 -19.71 4.19
CA ARG A 125 -8.93 -21.13 3.92
C ARG A 125 -7.65 -21.65 4.58
N LEU A 126 -6.82 -20.76 5.10
CA LEU A 126 -5.64 -21.15 5.85
C LEU A 126 -6.03 -21.80 7.19
N PRO A 127 -5.24 -22.78 7.66
CA PRO A 127 -5.41 -23.32 9.01
C PRO A 127 -5.39 -22.22 10.08
N GLN A 128 -6.14 -22.39 11.16
CA GLN A 128 -6.19 -21.39 12.25
C GLN A 128 -4.81 -21.07 12.81
N SER A 129 -3.94 -22.07 12.95
CA SER A 129 -2.56 -21.89 13.42
C SER A 129 -1.74 -21.00 12.49
N GLU A 130 -1.99 -21.10 11.19
CA GLU A 130 -1.29 -20.32 10.17
C GLU A 130 -1.77 -18.87 10.15
N ARG A 131 -3.08 -18.63 10.25
CA ARG A 131 -3.62 -17.28 10.42
C ARG A 131 -3.10 -16.59 11.68
N ALA A 132 -3.00 -17.33 12.79
CA ALA A 132 -2.43 -16.81 14.03
C ALA A 132 -0.92 -16.48 13.88
N ARG A 133 -0.17 -17.32 13.15
CA ARG A 133 1.25 -17.07 12.83
C ARG A 133 1.41 -15.80 12.00
N LEU A 134 0.62 -15.65 10.94
CA LEU A 134 0.63 -14.46 10.07
C LEU A 134 0.22 -13.19 10.83
N LEU A 135 -0.78 -13.24 11.70
CA LEU A 135 -1.15 -12.10 12.55
C LEU A 135 0.03 -11.64 13.43
N ASN A 136 0.76 -12.58 14.03
CA ASN A 136 1.95 -12.24 14.82
C ASN A 136 3.03 -11.61 13.93
N GLN A 137 3.25 -12.12 12.72
CA GLN A 137 4.21 -11.53 11.78
C GLN A 137 3.82 -10.12 11.36
N MET A 138 2.54 -9.87 11.07
CA MET A 138 2.02 -8.53 10.79
C MET A 138 2.30 -7.57 11.96
N ILE A 139 2.05 -8.01 13.20
CA ILE A 139 2.33 -7.20 14.40
C ILE A 139 3.82 -6.90 14.53
N GLU A 140 4.70 -7.89 14.33
CA GLU A 140 6.15 -7.69 14.40
C GLU A 140 6.67 -6.77 13.30
N VAL A 141 6.14 -6.87 12.08
CA VAL A 141 6.47 -5.95 10.98
C VAL A 141 6.02 -4.53 11.30
N ARG A 142 4.81 -4.35 11.83
CA ARG A 142 4.32 -3.02 12.27
C ARG A 142 5.19 -2.40 13.36
N LYS A 143 5.69 -3.19 14.31
CA LYS A 143 6.62 -2.71 15.36
C LYS A 143 7.95 -2.19 14.83
N GLN A 144 8.39 -2.65 13.65
CA GLN A 144 9.61 -2.15 13.01
C GLN A 144 9.45 -0.71 12.54
N GLY A 145 8.21 -0.24 12.30
CA GLY A 145 7.93 1.12 11.86
C GLY A 145 8.56 1.46 10.51
N THR A 146 8.79 0.46 9.65
CA THR A 146 9.43 0.63 8.34
C THR A 146 8.53 1.47 7.45
N LYS A 147 8.99 2.67 7.08
CA LYS A 147 8.23 3.57 6.20
C LYS A 147 8.16 3.03 4.78
N LEU A 148 7.13 3.41 4.03
CA LEU A 148 6.98 3.00 2.62
C LEU A 148 8.24 3.31 1.80
N SER A 149 8.76 4.54 1.88
CA SER A 149 9.98 4.92 1.16
C SER A 149 11.23 4.17 1.62
N GLU A 150 11.28 3.71 2.87
CA GLU A 150 12.35 2.87 3.41
C GLU A 150 12.23 1.45 2.89
N TYR A 151 11.04 0.85 2.95
CA TYR A 151 10.81 -0.49 2.44
C TYR A 151 11.11 -0.60 0.95
N TYR A 152 10.76 0.43 0.16
CA TYR A 152 11.18 0.51 -1.24
C TYR A 152 12.70 0.37 -1.42
N ARG A 153 13.50 1.01 -0.56
CA ARG A 153 14.96 0.92 -0.63
C ARG A 153 15.47 -0.47 -0.24
N GLU A 154 14.85 -1.11 0.76
CA GLU A 154 15.14 -2.49 1.13
C GLU A 154 14.90 -3.44 -0.05
N ARG A 155 13.75 -3.31 -0.74
CA ARG A 155 13.40 -4.12 -1.91
C ARG A 155 14.41 -3.99 -3.06
N MET A 156 14.97 -2.80 -3.27
CA MET A 156 15.96 -2.56 -4.33
C MET A 156 17.37 -3.06 -3.99
N ALA A 157 17.64 -3.39 -2.72
CA ALA A 157 18.95 -3.85 -2.26
C ALA A 157 19.05 -5.37 -2.11
N ALA A 158 17.92 -6.08 -2.16
CA ALA A 158 17.82 -7.54 -2.14
C ALA A 158 18.04 -8.15 -3.53
#